data_AF-A0A7V5W6R8-F1
#
_entry.id   AF-A0A7V5W6R8-F1
#
_cell.length_a   1.000
_cell.length_b   1.000
_cell.length_c   1.000
_cell.angle_alpha   90.00
_cell.angle_beta   90.00
_cell.angle_gamma   90.00
#
_symmetry.space_group_name_H-M   'P 1'
#
loop_
_entity.id
_entity.type
_entity.pdbx_description
1 polymer ?
#
loop_
_entity_poly.entity_id
_entity_poly.type
_entity_poly.pdbx_seq_one_letter_code
_entity_poly.pdbx_strand_id
1 'polypeptide(L)'
;MSKKARTTRRQFLKTVAATAVFPSTLPLLEGTEGKESAVGVMTQSPQQPLTPSAAAEALGELVRLRYGRFLTEEQLAEVKRQIERGLRSAERLRNVPLTNADEPDLIFRAMP
;
A
#
# COMPACT_ATOMS: atom_id res chain seq x y z
N MET A 1 21.78 -28.39 -25.64
CA MET A 1 21.30 -27.78 -24.38
C MET A 1 21.04 -26.30 -24.61
N SER A 2 19.78 -25.88 -24.71
CA SER A 2 19.43 -24.50 -25.07
C SER A 2 19.28 -23.63 -23.82
N LYS A 3 20.11 -22.58 -23.71
CA LYS A 3 20.04 -21.59 -22.63
C LYS A 3 18.89 -20.64 -22.93
N LYS A 4 17.77 -20.74 -22.20
CA LYS A 4 16.68 -19.75 -22.27
C LYS A 4 17.19 -18.42 -21.73
N ALA A 5 17.29 -17.41 -22.60
CA ALA A 5 17.70 -16.05 -22.21
C ALA A 5 16.67 -15.48 -21.22
N ARG A 6 17.12 -14.98 -20.07
CA ARG A 6 16.26 -14.37 -19.06
C ARG A 6 15.81 -12.99 -19.53
N THR A 7 14.52 -12.83 -19.77
CA THR A 7 13.88 -11.54 -20.07
C THR A 7 14.25 -10.53 -18.98
N THR A 8 14.94 -9.46 -19.36
CA THR A 8 15.45 -8.45 -18.42
C THR A 8 14.54 -7.23 -18.41
N ARG A 9 14.45 -6.51 -17.28
CA ARG A 9 13.65 -5.28 -17.11
C ARG A 9 13.86 -4.24 -18.22
N ARG A 10 15.07 -4.18 -18.78
CA ARG A 10 15.43 -3.29 -19.90
C ARG A 10 14.75 -3.68 -21.23
N GLN A 11 14.45 -4.96 -21.46
CA GLN A 11 13.73 -5.40 -22.64
C GLN A 11 12.24 -5.05 -22.55
N PHE A 12 11.65 -5.09 -21.35
CA PHE A 12 10.27 -4.71 -21.11
C PHE A 12 10.03 -3.20 -21.35
N LEU A 13 10.91 -2.33 -20.85
CA LEU A 13 10.78 -0.88 -21.09
C LEU A 13 10.92 -0.51 -22.59
N LYS A 14 11.70 -1.28 -23.35
CA LYS A 14 11.84 -1.07 -24.80
C LYS A 14 10.56 -1.41 -25.56
N THR A 15 9.79 -2.41 -25.14
CA THR A 15 8.52 -2.76 -25.77
C THR A 15 7.40 -1.78 -25.45
N VAL A 16 7.33 -1.22 -24.24
CA VAL A 16 6.32 -0.20 -23.87
C VAL A 16 6.53 1.12 -24.63
N ALA A 17 7.78 1.52 -24.87
CA ALA A 17 8.08 2.72 -25.65
C ALA A 17 7.68 2.60 -27.14
N ALA A 18 7.58 1.37 -27.68
CA ALA A 18 7.32 1.14 -29.10
C ALA A 18 5.84 1.28 -29.50
N THR A 19 4.90 1.38 -28.55
CA THR A 19 3.46 1.55 -28.83
C THR A 19 2.99 3.01 -28.75
N ALA A 20 3.89 3.97 -28.48
CA ALA A 20 3.57 5.39 -28.30
C ALA A 20 3.84 6.24 -29.55
N VAL A 21 3.69 5.67 -30.76
CA VAL A 21 3.68 6.43 -32.01
C VAL A 21 2.52 5.96 -32.86
N PHE A 22 1.30 6.33 -32.43
CA PHE A 22 0.13 6.33 -33.30
C PHE A 22 -0.05 7.76 -33.85
N PRO A 23 -0.05 7.97 -35.17
CA PRO A 23 -0.31 9.27 -35.77
C PRO A 23 -1.78 9.69 -35.58
N SER A 24 -1.96 10.95 -35.23
CA SER A 24 -3.20 11.62 -34.83
C SER A 24 -4.18 11.87 -35.98
N THR A 25 -4.75 10.82 -36.58
CA THR A 25 -5.89 10.98 -37.51
C THR A 25 -6.96 9.92 -37.26
N LEU A 26 -7.79 10.14 -36.23
CA LEU A 26 -9.11 9.51 -36.14
C LEU A 26 -10.18 10.60 -36.21
N PRO A 27 -11.22 10.43 -37.06
CA PRO A 27 -12.25 11.44 -37.23
C PRO A 27 -13.08 11.55 -35.96
N LEU A 28 -13.39 12.78 -35.59
CA LEU A 28 -14.35 13.17 -34.57
C LEU A 28 -15.71 12.54 -34.88
N LEU A 29 -16.08 11.51 -34.14
CA LEU A 29 -17.43 10.95 -34.12
C LEU A 29 -18.11 11.52 -32.88
N GLU A 30 -18.86 12.59 -33.13
CA GLU A 30 -19.77 13.22 -32.19
C GLU A 30 -21.00 12.33 -32.01
N GLY A 31 -21.34 12.05 -30.76
CA GLY A 31 -22.62 11.46 -30.36
C GLY A 31 -22.56 10.01 -29.89
N THR A 32 -22.58 9.81 -28.57
CA THR A 32 -23.79 9.35 -27.86
C THR A 32 -23.46 9.21 -26.36
N GLU A 33 -24.40 9.69 -25.55
CA GLU A 33 -24.36 9.72 -24.09
C GLU A 33 -24.15 8.32 -23.51
N GLY A 34 -22.94 8.05 -23.05
CA GLY A 34 -22.64 6.95 -22.15
C GLY A 34 -22.24 7.54 -20.82
N LYS A 35 -23.08 7.38 -19.80
CA LYS A 35 -22.66 7.47 -18.39
C LYS A 35 -21.51 6.48 -18.19
N GLU A 36 -20.28 6.93 -18.44
CA GLU A 36 -19.12 6.32 -17.83
C GLU A 36 -19.27 6.57 -16.35
N SER A 37 -19.78 5.55 -15.65
CA SER A 37 -19.35 5.27 -14.29
C SER A 37 -17.83 5.24 -14.33
N ALA A 38 -17.22 6.42 -14.19
CA ALA A 38 -15.93 6.56 -13.58
C ALA A 38 -16.08 5.80 -12.26
N VAL A 39 -15.58 4.56 -12.24
CA VAL A 39 -15.09 3.95 -11.02
C VAL A 39 -14.04 4.95 -10.58
N GLY A 40 -14.50 5.89 -9.74
CA GLY A 40 -13.65 6.89 -9.14
C GLY A 40 -12.57 6.08 -8.45
N VAL A 41 -11.38 6.06 -9.02
CA VAL A 41 -10.19 5.84 -8.24
C VAL A 41 -10.26 6.97 -7.24
N MET A 42 -10.76 6.65 -6.04
CA MET A 42 -10.71 7.55 -4.92
C MET A 42 -9.22 7.73 -4.67
N THR A 43 -8.64 8.75 -5.28
CA THR A 43 -7.37 9.31 -4.87
C THR A 43 -7.60 9.70 -3.42
N GLN A 44 -7.22 8.81 -2.51
CA GLN A 44 -7.18 9.11 -1.09
C GLN A 44 -6.30 10.35 -0.98
N SER A 45 -6.92 11.49 -0.68
CA SER A 45 -6.22 12.71 -0.31
C SER A 45 -5.17 12.33 0.73
N PRO A 46 -3.96 12.92 0.72
CA PRO A 46 -2.98 12.65 1.76
C PRO A 46 -3.61 13.01 3.11
N GLN A 47 -4.07 12.00 3.83
CA GLN A 47 -4.61 12.17 5.17
C GLN A 47 -3.42 12.57 6.03
N GLN A 48 -3.51 13.74 6.65
CA GLN A 48 -2.50 14.19 7.59
C GLN A 48 -2.26 13.05 8.60
N PRO A 49 -1.01 12.58 8.77
CA PRO A 49 -0.75 11.49 9.69
C PRO A 49 -1.18 11.92 11.10
N LEU A 50 -2.02 11.10 11.73
CA LEU A 50 -2.41 11.28 13.13
C LEU A 50 -1.18 11.19 14.02
N THR A 51 -1.19 11.93 15.14
CA THR A 51 -0.19 11.72 16.18
C THR A 51 -0.31 10.28 16.72
N PRO A 52 0.78 9.67 17.23
CA PRO A 52 0.73 8.32 17.82
C PRO A 52 -0.35 8.15 18.87
N SER A 53 -0.56 9.19 19.69
CA SER A 53 -1.58 9.21 20.73
C SER A 53 -3.00 9.20 20.14
N ALA A 54 -3.29 10.07 19.16
CA ALA A 54 -4.61 10.10 18.51
C ALA A 54 -4.89 8.79 17.73
N ALA A 55 -3.88 8.23 17.07
CA ALA A 55 -4.00 6.94 16.39
C ALA A 55 -4.20 5.78 17.38
N ALA A 56 -3.53 5.80 18.53
CA ALA A 56 -3.70 4.79 19.57
C ALA A 56 -5.11 4.81 20.17
N GLU A 57 -5.71 5.98 20.34
CA GLU A 57 -7.11 6.10 20.78
C GLU A 57 -8.06 5.49 19.74
N ALA A 58 -7.93 5.86 18.47
CA ALA A 58 -8.78 5.34 17.40
C ALA A 58 -8.67 3.81 17.25
N LEU A 59 -7.44 3.27 17.30
CA LEU A 59 -7.21 1.83 17.27
C LEU A 59 -7.69 1.13 18.55
N GLY A 60 -7.58 1.81 19.70
CA GLY A 60 -8.11 1.34 20.97
C GLY A 60 -9.62 1.18 20.95
N GLU A 61 -10.35 2.10 20.31
CA GLU A 61 -11.80 1.96 20.14
C GLU A 61 -12.16 0.80 19.20
N LEU A 62 -11.35 0.53 18.18
CA LEU A 62 -11.53 -0.68 17.35
C LEU A 62 -11.33 -1.97 18.17
N VAL A 63 -10.32 -1.99 19.04
CA VAL A 63 -10.10 -3.10 19.98
C VAL A 63 -11.28 -3.24 20.94
N ARG A 64 -11.79 -2.12 21.48
CA ARG A 64 -12.97 -2.11 22.34
C ARG A 64 -14.19 -2.72 21.65
N LEU A 65 -14.45 -2.30 20.41
CA LEU A 65 -15.59 -2.77 19.63
C LEU A 65 -15.51 -4.28 19.37
N ARG A 66 -14.31 -4.79 19.10
CA ARG A 66 -14.10 -6.19 18.70
C ARG A 66 -13.92 -7.15 19.88
N TYR A 67 -13.28 -6.69 20.95
CA TYR A 67 -12.82 -7.53 22.05
C TYR A 67 -13.21 -7.01 23.44
N GLY A 68 -13.94 -5.90 23.55
CA GLY A 68 -14.26 -5.25 24.82
C GLY A 68 -15.02 -6.14 25.81
N ARG A 69 -15.76 -7.15 25.34
CA ARG A 69 -16.41 -8.14 26.22
C ARG A 69 -15.44 -9.01 27.02
N PHE A 70 -14.17 -9.05 26.62
CA PHE A 70 -13.12 -9.88 27.21
C PHE A 70 -12.07 -9.07 27.98
N LEU A 71 -12.19 -7.74 27.96
CA LEU A 71 -11.19 -6.84 28.52
C LEU A 71 -11.83 -6.00 29.63
N THR A 72 -11.14 -5.90 30.76
CA THR A 72 -11.46 -4.87 31.74
C THR A 72 -11.01 -3.50 31.22
N GLU A 73 -11.52 -2.42 31.80
CA GLU A 73 -11.13 -1.07 31.39
C GLU A 73 -9.62 -0.82 31.61
N GLU A 74 -9.05 -1.37 32.69
CA GLU A 74 -7.61 -1.31 32.97
C GLU A 74 -6.78 -2.04 31.90
N GLN A 75 -7.23 -3.23 31.48
CA GLN A 75 -6.58 -3.99 30.41
C GLN A 75 -6.68 -3.26 29.07
N LEU A 76 -7.81 -2.62 28.81
CA LEU A 76 -8.02 -1.82 27.61
C LEU A 76 -7.11 -0.59 27.58
N ALA A 77 -6.94 0.08 28.72
CA ALA A 77 -5.98 1.18 28.87
C ALA A 77 -4.54 0.70 28.64
N GLU A 78 -4.17 -0.49 29.15
CA GLU A 78 -2.86 -1.08 28.88
C GLU A 78 -2.66 -1.38 27.39
N VAL A 79 -3.67 -1.91 26.71
CA VAL A 79 -3.62 -2.16 25.26
C VAL A 79 -3.43 -0.85 24.49
N LYS A 80 -4.18 0.21 24.82
CA LYS A 80 -4.00 1.55 24.22
C LYS A 80 -2.55 2.04 24.38
N ARG A 81 -1.97 1.89 25.57
CA ARG A 81 -0.57 2.24 25.86
C ARG A 81 0.43 1.43 25.04
N GLN A 82 0.18 0.12 24.86
CA GLN A 82 1.04 -0.75 24.04
C GLN A 82 0.97 -0.38 22.55
N ILE A 83 -0.23 -0.10 22.04
CA ILE A 83 -0.42 0.39 20.66
C ILE A 83 0.38 1.67 20.45
N GLU A 84 0.25 2.64 21.36
CA GLU A 84 0.94 3.92 21.25
C GLU A 84 2.48 3.74 21.26
N ARG A 85 3.02 2.86 22.11
CA ARG A 85 4.44 2.50 22.11
C ARG A 85 4.87 1.88 20.78
N GLY A 86 4.07 0.97 20.23
CA GLY A 86 4.31 0.36 18.92
C GLY A 86 4.33 1.38 17.79
N LEU A 87 3.38 2.32 17.78
CA LEU A 87 3.31 3.39 16.79
C LEU A 87 4.53 4.30 16.84
N ARG A 88 4.98 4.72 18.03
CA ARG A 88 6.23 5.49 18.19
C ARG A 88 7.46 4.73 17.68
N SER A 89 7.53 3.42 17.91
CA SER A 89 8.62 2.60 17.37
C SER A 89 8.53 2.51 15.84
N ALA A 90 7.34 2.35 15.28
CA ALA A 90 7.13 2.34 13.84
C ALA A 90 7.51 3.67 13.18
N GLU A 91 7.21 4.82 13.81
CA GLU A 91 7.67 6.14 13.33
C GLU A 91 9.20 6.21 13.24
N ARG A 92 9.92 5.69 14.24
CA ARG A 92 11.38 5.63 14.20
C ARG A 92 11.89 4.74 13.06
N LEU A 93 11.25 3.58 12.86
CA LEU A 93 11.62 2.65 11.78
C LEU A 93 11.37 3.23 10.38
N ARG A 94 10.31 4.04 10.21
CA ARG A 94 10.03 4.73 8.93
C ARG A 94 11.09 5.74 8.52
N ASN A 95 11.89 6.22 9.47
CA ASN A 95 13.00 7.14 9.18
C ASN A 95 14.25 6.42 8.67
N VAL A 96 14.27 5.08 8.68
CA VAL A 96 15.36 4.30 8.09
C VAL A 96 15.16 4.24 6.57
N PRO A 97 16.09 4.78 5.76
CA PRO A 97 15.95 4.74 4.32
C PRO A 97 16.16 3.30 3.82
N LEU A 98 15.18 2.78 3.09
CA LEU A 98 15.27 1.49 2.42
C LEU A 98 15.27 1.70 0.91
N THR A 99 16.13 0.95 0.23
CA THR A 99 16.14 0.81 -1.22
C THR A 99 15.33 -0.42 -1.62
N ASN A 100 14.88 -0.46 -2.87
CA ASN A 100 14.21 -1.66 -3.41
C ASN A 100 15.12 -2.89 -3.50
N ALA A 101 16.42 -2.76 -3.19
CA ALA A 101 17.37 -3.85 -3.14
C ALA A 101 17.53 -4.45 -1.73
N ASP A 102 16.98 -3.80 -0.69
CA ASP A 102 17.02 -4.31 0.68
C ASP A 102 16.02 -5.46 0.83
N GLU A 103 16.54 -6.66 1.10
CA GLU A 103 15.75 -7.88 1.26
C GLU A 103 15.30 -8.06 2.72
N PRO A 104 14.18 -8.76 2.98
CA PRO A 104 13.81 -9.12 4.34
C PRO A 104 14.87 -10.05 4.94
N ASP A 105 15.05 -9.97 6.26
CA ASP A 105 16.01 -10.80 7.01
C ASP A 105 15.76 -12.31 6.80
N LEU A 106 14.50 -12.69 6.57
CA LEU A 106 14.09 -14.07 6.30
C LEU A 106 13.35 -14.16 4.96
N ILE A 107 13.88 -14.99 4.07
CA ILE A 107 13.25 -15.33 2.79
C ILE A 107 12.73 -16.76 2.88
N PHE A 108 11.42 -16.92 2.76
CA PHE A 108 10.79 -18.24 2.71
C PHE A 108 11.29 -19.03 1.49
N ARG A 109 11.67 -20.29 1.71
CA ARG A 109 11.97 -21.26 0.66
C ARG A 109 11.17 -22.52 0.90
N ALA A 110 10.30 -22.88 -0.05
CA ALA A 110 9.71 -24.20 -0.06
C ALA A 110 10.83 -25.23 -0.32
N MET A 111 10.94 -26.23 0.55
CA MET A 111 11.78 -27.39 0.28
C MET A 111 11.10 -28.27 -0.79
N PRO A 112 11.90 -28.95 -1.64
CA PRO A 112 11.37 -29.90 -2.62
C PRO A 112 10.69 -31.10 -1.98
#